data_AF-A0A2B7GQ79-F1
#
_entry.id   AF-A0A2B7GQ79-F1
#
_cell.length_a   1.000
_cell.length_b   1.000
_cell.length_c   1.000
_cell.angle_alpha   90.00
_cell.angle_beta   90.00
_cell.angle_gamma   90.00
#
_symmetry.space_group_name_H-M   'P 1'
#
loop_
_entity.id
_entity.type
_entity.pdbx_description
1 polymer ?
#
loop_
_entity_poly.entity_id
_entity_poly.type
_entity_poly.pdbx_seq_one_letter_code
_entity_poly.pdbx_strand_id
1 'polypeptide(L)'
;MREGTGTATISRWSRAFVAAGIGFFVAWQVAVAVGILRAATVPLGVSGFVFHVVFGKAYTLVPSYFARELAVPYAPAIHLPLALIGTFGAFAAGAGLGPPIVAAVSATSWFVGCLVFVATLSWTVRDNLTGRETGTGEANAHRRRVDRLANAAIPVVFTYLLVGSALPLAVALGLEPSPVPPGPATTHLLAAGAAGLLVFAVGFRLLPRLLVVSIRPSLVGVVLFAGVTGPALLAVDFRGGSLFRLGAALQAIALLGFAVAIADLVRRSDRRRVGWRAILGAAACAALVALLGLAFAFAPASSVPPTAFDAHYRLAIGGFVGLTIVGVTYHFYPPAIASTAGIGDRTARWSVTALLGGLALEVGGSLASASPLVGAGRWLSVLGAVLYAAVLWTIFLERAK
;
A
#
# COMPACT_ATOMS: atom_id res chain seq x y z
N MET A 1 25.78 14.55 -21.91
CA MET A 1 24.61 14.28 -22.76
C MET A 1 24.26 12.78 -22.78
N ARG A 2 23.51 12.31 -21.78
CA ARG A 2 22.81 11.00 -21.73
C ARG A 2 21.49 11.13 -20.94
N GLU A 3 20.94 12.33 -20.83
CA GLU A 3 19.82 12.65 -19.92
C GLU A 3 18.46 12.10 -20.40
N GLY A 4 18.29 11.91 -21.73
CA GLY A 4 17.04 11.39 -22.29
C GLY A 4 16.77 9.90 -22.03
N THR A 5 17.80 9.07 -21.86
CA THR A 5 17.64 7.61 -21.77
C THR A 5 17.28 7.15 -20.34
N GLY A 6 17.77 7.84 -19.32
CA GLY A 6 17.52 7.51 -17.90
C GLY A 6 16.05 7.69 -17.52
N THR A 7 15.50 8.88 -17.75
CA THR A 7 14.10 9.19 -17.43
C THR A 7 13.12 8.31 -18.19
N ALA A 8 13.37 8.06 -19.48
CA ALA A 8 12.56 7.14 -20.28
C ALA A 8 12.58 5.71 -19.73
N THR A 9 13.77 5.23 -19.33
CA THR A 9 13.95 3.90 -18.73
C THR A 9 13.18 3.77 -17.41
N ILE A 10 13.31 4.73 -16.50
CA ILE A 10 12.61 4.74 -15.22
C ILE A 10 11.10 4.77 -15.45
N SER A 11 10.64 5.64 -16.36
CA SER A 11 9.22 5.79 -16.70
C SER A 11 8.61 4.50 -17.26
N ARG A 12 9.33 3.79 -18.14
CA ARG A 12 8.91 2.49 -18.69
C ARG A 12 8.75 1.43 -17.61
N TRP A 13 9.77 1.22 -16.78
CA TRP A 13 9.74 0.18 -15.75
C TRP A 13 8.83 0.53 -14.57
N SER A 14 8.70 1.82 -14.25
CA SER A 14 7.70 2.33 -13.32
C SER A 14 6.28 1.93 -13.77
N ARG A 15 5.95 2.12 -15.06
CA ARG A 15 4.67 1.66 -15.62
C ARG A 15 4.53 0.14 -15.59
N ALA A 16 5.59 -0.62 -15.89
CA ALA A 16 5.55 -2.09 -15.85
C ALA A 16 5.22 -2.62 -14.44
N PHE A 17 5.85 -2.07 -13.40
CA PHE A 17 5.53 -2.37 -12.00
C PHE A 17 4.07 -2.07 -11.65
N VAL A 18 3.58 -0.89 -12.03
CA VAL A 18 2.19 -0.49 -11.76
C VAL A 18 1.21 -1.41 -12.51
N ALA A 19 1.50 -1.75 -13.78
CA ALA A 19 0.69 -2.65 -14.58
C ALA A 19 0.62 -4.06 -13.98
N ALA A 20 1.76 -4.60 -13.51
CA ALA A 20 1.82 -5.87 -12.80
C ALA A 20 1.02 -5.83 -11.50
N GLY A 21 1.17 -4.78 -10.69
CA GLY A 21 0.41 -4.62 -9.45
C GLY A 21 -1.10 -4.56 -9.68
N ILE A 22 -1.55 -3.90 -10.75
CA ILE A 22 -2.96 -3.90 -11.16
C ILE A 22 -3.44 -5.31 -11.53
N GLY A 23 -2.63 -6.09 -12.24
CA GLY A 23 -2.93 -7.50 -12.52
C GLY A 23 -3.08 -8.33 -11.24
N PHE A 24 -2.16 -8.17 -10.29
CA PHE A 24 -2.26 -8.82 -8.98
C PHE A 24 -3.47 -8.35 -8.18
N PHE A 25 -3.92 -7.10 -8.32
CA PHE A 25 -5.14 -6.63 -7.66
C PHE A 25 -6.37 -7.37 -8.17
N VAL A 26 -6.48 -7.55 -9.49
CA VAL A 26 -7.56 -8.35 -10.09
C VAL A 26 -7.46 -9.81 -9.61
N ALA A 27 -6.28 -10.42 -9.69
CA ALA A 27 -6.06 -11.79 -9.23
C ALA A 27 -6.41 -11.98 -7.76
N TRP A 28 -6.06 -11.00 -6.91
CA TRP A 28 -6.39 -11.01 -5.49
C TRP A 28 -7.90 -10.97 -5.25
N GLN A 29 -8.63 -10.07 -5.92
CA GLN A 29 -10.09 -10.00 -5.77
C GLN A 29 -10.76 -11.29 -6.25
N VAL A 30 -10.31 -11.87 -7.37
CA VAL A 30 -10.83 -13.14 -7.87
C VAL A 30 -10.56 -14.27 -6.88
N ALA A 31 -9.33 -14.38 -6.36
CA ALA A 31 -8.97 -15.40 -5.39
C ALA A 31 -9.82 -15.30 -4.10
N VAL A 32 -10.10 -14.08 -3.62
CA VAL A 32 -11.03 -13.89 -2.49
C VAL A 32 -12.47 -14.26 -2.86
N ALA A 33 -12.94 -13.91 -4.07
CA ALA A 33 -14.28 -14.23 -4.54
C ALA A 33 -14.54 -15.74 -4.64
N VAL A 34 -13.55 -16.51 -5.10
CA VAL A 34 -13.63 -17.98 -5.20
C VAL A 34 -13.26 -18.71 -3.90
N GLY A 35 -12.98 -17.98 -2.81
CA GLY A 35 -12.77 -18.57 -1.48
C GLY A 35 -11.38 -19.17 -1.23
N ILE A 36 -10.34 -18.71 -1.95
CA ILE A 36 -8.96 -19.12 -1.67
C ILE A 36 -8.54 -18.68 -0.25
N LEU A 37 -7.76 -19.52 0.41
CA LEU A 37 -7.26 -19.30 1.78
C LEU A 37 -6.52 -17.96 1.93
N ARG A 38 -6.65 -17.35 3.12
CA ARG A 38 -6.00 -16.08 3.47
C ARG A 38 -4.48 -16.13 3.28
N ALA A 39 -3.86 -17.27 3.61
CA ALA A 39 -2.42 -17.47 3.47
C ALA A 39 -1.92 -17.27 2.03
N ALA A 40 -2.72 -17.63 1.02
CA ALA A 40 -2.40 -17.41 -0.39
C ALA A 40 -2.81 -16.01 -0.87
N THR A 41 -3.95 -15.49 -0.42
CA THR A 41 -4.46 -14.19 -0.91
C THR A 41 -3.71 -12.99 -0.35
N VAL A 42 -3.14 -13.07 0.85
CA VAL A 42 -2.31 -11.99 1.44
C VAL A 42 -1.11 -11.63 0.55
N PRO A 43 -0.28 -12.57 0.07
CA PRO A 43 0.77 -12.29 -0.91
C PRO A 43 0.28 -11.53 -2.15
N LEU A 44 -0.86 -11.91 -2.74
CA LEU A 44 -1.39 -11.22 -3.93
C LEU A 44 -1.79 -9.77 -3.62
N GLY A 45 -2.44 -9.53 -2.48
CA GLY A 45 -2.86 -8.18 -2.08
C GLY A 45 -1.70 -7.28 -1.64
N VAL A 46 -0.83 -7.79 -0.78
CA VAL A 46 0.25 -7.00 -0.14
C VAL A 46 1.48 -6.94 -1.05
N SER A 47 2.09 -8.08 -1.36
CA SER A 47 3.30 -8.13 -2.19
C SER A 47 2.96 -7.83 -3.65
N GLY A 48 1.93 -8.49 -4.18
CA GLY A 48 1.53 -8.39 -5.58
C GLY A 48 0.95 -7.04 -5.95
N PHE A 49 -0.11 -6.58 -5.31
CA PHE A 49 -0.72 -5.30 -5.67
C PHE A 49 -0.01 -4.11 -5.02
N VAL A 50 -0.05 -4.03 -3.68
CA VAL A 50 0.38 -2.84 -2.94
C VAL A 50 1.83 -2.52 -3.21
N PHE A 51 2.74 -3.47 -2.97
CA PHE A 51 4.16 -3.23 -3.12
C PHE A 51 4.61 -3.08 -4.58
N HIS A 52 4.05 -3.80 -5.55
CA HIS A 52 4.44 -3.56 -6.95
C HIS A 52 4.10 -2.14 -7.40
N VAL A 53 2.90 -1.63 -7.07
CA VAL A 53 2.54 -0.24 -7.41
C VAL A 53 3.45 0.75 -6.68
N VAL A 54 3.70 0.51 -5.38
CA VAL A 54 4.61 1.32 -4.56
C VAL A 54 6.02 1.34 -5.12
N PHE A 55 6.61 0.19 -5.43
CA PHE A 55 7.96 0.09 -5.99
C PHE A 55 8.07 0.86 -7.30
N GLY A 56 7.11 0.66 -8.21
CA GLY A 56 7.06 1.38 -9.48
C GLY A 56 7.07 2.89 -9.29
N LYS A 57 6.25 3.42 -8.35
CA LYS A 57 6.17 4.86 -8.09
C LYS A 57 7.33 5.40 -7.25
N ALA A 58 7.85 4.64 -6.30
CA ALA A 58 8.91 5.09 -5.41
C ALA A 58 10.21 5.42 -6.16
N TYR A 59 10.56 4.67 -7.23
CA TYR A 59 11.71 4.99 -8.08
C TYR A 59 11.67 6.37 -8.74
N THR A 60 10.48 6.96 -8.89
CA THR A 60 10.34 8.34 -9.41
C THR A 60 10.10 9.35 -8.30
N LEU A 61 9.28 8.99 -7.32
CA LEU A 61 8.85 9.91 -6.27
C LEU A 61 9.92 10.10 -5.20
N VAL A 62 10.53 9.04 -4.68
CA VAL A 62 11.49 9.14 -3.56
C VAL A 62 12.71 10.00 -3.95
N PRO A 63 13.38 9.80 -5.09
CA PRO A 63 14.48 10.70 -5.48
C PRO A 63 14.04 12.16 -5.56
N SER A 64 12.95 12.45 -6.27
CA SER A 64 12.38 13.79 -6.38
C SER A 64 12.06 14.38 -5.00
N TYR A 65 11.64 13.54 -4.07
CA TYR A 65 11.30 13.95 -2.71
C TYR A 65 12.48 14.43 -1.88
N PHE A 66 13.65 13.96 -2.23
CA PHE A 66 14.92 14.31 -1.62
C PHE A 66 15.73 15.28 -2.48
N ALA A 67 15.11 15.92 -3.47
CA ALA A 67 15.80 16.78 -4.45
C ALA A 67 16.94 16.06 -5.18
N ARG A 68 16.74 14.79 -5.55
CA ARG A 68 17.72 13.96 -6.25
C ARG A 68 17.12 13.33 -7.49
N GLU A 69 18.00 12.91 -8.38
CA GLU A 69 17.69 12.04 -9.51
C GLU A 69 18.11 10.62 -9.19
N LEU A 70 17.37 9.62 -9.72
CA LEU A 70 17.66 8.22 -9.46
C LEU A 70 19.06 7.85 -9.96
N ALA A 71 19.93 7.38 -9.06
CA ALA A 71 21.32 7.08 -9.39
C ALA A 71 21.50 5.86 -10.30
N VAL A 72 20.57 4.89 -10.24
CA VAL A 72 20.63 3.65 -11.04
C VAL A 72 19.32 3.44 -11.81
N PRO A 73 19.18 4.03 -13.02
CA PRO A 73 17.94 4.00 -13.81
C PRO A 73 17.44 2.60 -14.20
N TYR A 74 18.33 1.60 -14.25
CA TYR A 74 18.01 0.22 -14.61
C TYR A 74 17.63 -0.68 -13.42
N ALA A 75 17.79 -0.22 -12.17
CA ALA A 75 17.42 -1.02 -10.99
C ALA A 75 15.97 -1.56 -11.03
N PRO A 76 14.96 -0.80 -11.50
CA PRO A 76 13.60 -1.33 -11.63
C PRO A 76 13.50 -2.56 -12.57
N ALA A 77 14.35 -2.64 -13.59
CA ALA A 77 14.37 -3.76 -14.55
C ALA A 77 14.83 -5.07 -13.89
N ILE A 78 15.75 -4.98 -12.94
CA ILE A 78 16.29 -6.11 -12.17
C ILE A 78 15.32 -6.48 -11.04
N HIS A 79 14.76 -5.48 -10.37
CA HIS A 79 13.86 -5.68 -9.24
C HIS A 79 12.54 -6.35 -9.66
N LEU A 80 11.93 -5.95 -10.78
CA LEU A 80 10.62 -6.47 -11.20
C LEU A 80 10.55 -8.00 -11.30
N PRO A 81 11.43 -8.71 -12.03
CA PRO A 81 11.36 -10.18 -12.11
C PRO A 81 11.54 -10.85 -10.73
N LEU A 82 12.40 -10.31 -9.87
CA LEU A 82 12.59 -10.82 -8.51
C LEU A 82 11.31 -10.68 -7.66
N ALA A 83 10.65 -9.53 -7.73
CA ALA A 83 9.40 -9.27 -7.03
C ALA A 83 8.24 -10.14 -7.57
N LEU A 84 8.20 -10.37 -8.89
CA LEU A 84 7.23 -11.26 -9.54
C LEU A 84 7.40 -12.70 -9.07
N ILE A 85 8.60 -13.26 -9.16
CA ILE A 85 8.92 -14.63 -8.70
C ILE A 85 8.57 -14.76 -7.21
N GLY A 86 9.00 -13.79 -6.41
CA GLY A 86 8.73 -13.77 -4.98
C GLY A 86 7.25 -13.64 -4.61
N THR A 87 6.41 -13.07 -5.47
CA THR A 87 4.96 -12.97 -5.22
C THR A 87 4.23 -14.22 -5.68
N PHE A 88 4.53 -14.73 -6.88
CA PHE A 88 3.93 -15.96 -7.39
C PHE A 88 4.27 -17.16 -6.53
N GLY A 89 5.54 -17.30 -6.11
CA GLY A 89 5.96 -18.37 -5.22
C GLY A 89 5.29 -18.29 -3.84
N ALA A 90 5.10 -17.09 -3.30
CA ALA A 90 4.45 -16.89 -1.99
C ALA A 90 2.96 -17.21 -2.07
N PHE A 91 2.29 -16.85 -3.17
CA PHE A 91 0.93 -17.29 -3.46
C PHE A 91 0.85 -18.81 -3.56
N ALA A 92 1.73 -19.44 -4.34
CA ALA A 92 1.77 -20.90 -4.52
C ALA A 92 2.00 -21.63 -3.20
N ALA A 93 3.01 -21.23 -2.43
CA ALA A 93 3.30 -21.78 -1.11
C ALA A 93 2.12 -21.60 -0.14
N GLY A 94 1.51 -20.40 -0.10
CA GLY A 94 0.32 -20.13 0.72
C GLY A 94 -0.92 -20.93 0.29
N ALA A 95 -0.97 -21.38 -0.97
CA ALA A 95 -2.01 -22.24 -1.51
C ALA A 95 -1.69 -23.74 -1.36
N GLY A 96 -0.53 -24.10 -0.80
CA GLY A 96 -0.08 -25.49 -0.69
C GLY A 96 0.35 -26.10 -2.03
N LEU A 97 0.74 -25.27 -3.01
CA LEU A 97 1.14 -25.70 -4.34
C LEU A 97 2.67 -25.79 -4.47
N GLY A 98 3.14 -26.95 -4.95
CA GLY A 98 4.55 -27.19 -5.26
C GLY A 98 5.39 -27.68 -4.08
N PRO A 99 6.66 -28.06 -4.34
CA PRO A 99 7.57 -28.57 -3.31
C PRO A 99 8.04 -27.47 -2.32
N PRO A 100 8.56 -27.83 -1.13
CA PRO A 100 9.01 -26.87 -0.11
C PRO A 100 10.02 -25.82 -0.59
N ILE A 101 10.84 -26.16 -1.59
CA ILE A 101 11.81 -25.25 -2.22
C ILE A 101 11.15 -24.01 -2.84
N VAL A 102 9.87 -24.09 -3.24
CA VAL A 102 9.11 -22.94 -3.76
C VAL A 102 9.05 -21.81 -2.73
N ALA A 103 8.82 -22.13 -1.45
CA ALA A 103 8.76 -21.13 -0.39
C ALA A 103 10.12 -20.43 -0.20
N ALA A 104 11.21 -21.20 -0.20
CA ALA A 104 12.57 -20.67 -0.04
C ALA A 104 13.01 -19.79 -1.23
N VAL A 105 12.79 -20.27 -2.46
CA VAL A 105 13.07 -19.51 -3.69
C VAL A 105 12.27 -18.22 -3.70
N SER A 106 10.97 -18.31 -3.37
CA SER A 106 10.09 -17.16 -3.30
C SER A 106 10.56 -16.11 -2.29
N ALA A 107 10.84 -16.52 -1.05
CA ALA A 107 11.29 -15.62 0.00
C ALA A 107 12.65 -14.99 -0.36
N THR A 108 13.55 -15.78 -0.95
CA THR A 108 14.87 -15.30 -1.41
C THR A 108 14.72 -14.27 -2.52
N SER A 109 13.97 -14.58 -3.59
CA SER A 109 13.76 -13.65 -4.70
C SER A 109 13.10 -12.35 -4.24
N TRP A 110 12.07 -12.44 -3.39
CA TRP A 110 11.41 -11.28 -2.81
C TRP A 110 12.38 -10.40 -2.00
N PHE A 111 13.15 -11.02 -1.10
CA PHE A 111 14.09 -10.31 -0.24
C PHE A 111 15.22 -9.65 -1.05
N VAL A 112 15.82 -10.36 -2.01
CA VAL A 112 16.84 -9.80 -2.91
C VAL A 112 16.27 -8.65 -3.74
N GLY A 113 15.02 -8.75 -4.22
CA GLY A 113 14.33 -7.64 -4.87
C GLY A 113 14.21 -6.40 -3.98
N CYS A 114 13.80 -6.59 -2.72
CA CYS A 114 13.74 -5.52 -1.73
C CYS A 114 15.12 -4.91 -1.42
N LEU A 115 16.18 -5.71 -1.38
CA LEU A 115 17.55 -5.22 -1.23
C LEU A 115 17.97 -4.35 -2.43
N VAL A 116 17.71 -4.79 -3.66
CA VAL A 116 17.98 -3.99 -4.87
C VAL A 116 17.25 -2.65 -4.80
N PHE A 117 15.98 -2.67 -4.40
CA PHE A 117 15.16 -1.47 -4.23
C PHE A 117 15.71 -0.51 -3.19
N VAL A 118 15.91 -0.98 -1.96
CA VAL A 118 16.37 -0.15 -0.84
C VAL A 118 17.80 0.33 -1.08
N ALA A 119 18.71 -0.52 -1.53
CA ALA A 119 20.09 -0.12 -1.82
C ALA A 119 20.13 0.98 -2.89
N THR A 120 19.33 0.84 -3.96
CA THR A 120 19.27 1.86 -5.01
C THR A 120 18.76 3.20 -4.49
N LEU A 121 17.66 3.20 -3.73
CA LEU A 121 17.09 4.44 -3.20
C LEU A 121 17.97 5.07 -2.13
N SER A 122 18.49 4.28 -1.18
CA SER A 122 19.42 4.76 -0.16
C SER A 122 20.69 5.31 -0.79
N TRP A 123 21.24 4.66 -1.82
CA TRP A 123 22.37 5.19 -2.58
C TRP A 123 22.01 6.51 -3.26
N THR A 124 20.81 6.61 -3.83
CA THR A 124 20.34 7.82 -4.49
C THR A 124 20.23 9.02 -3.54
N VAL A 125 19.80 8.81 -2.29
CA VAL A 125 19.57 9.89 -1.31
C VAL A 125 20.67 9.99 -0.24
N ARG A 126 21.82 9.34 -0.46
CA ARG A 126 22.90 9.16 0.54
C ARG A 126 23.47 10.46 1.11
N ASP A 127 23.40 11.55 0.36
CA ASP A 127 23.88 12.88 0.73
C ASP A 127 22.79 13.78 1.35
N ASN A 128 21.55 13.28 1.46
CA ASN A 128 20.41 13.99 2.04
C ASN A 128 19.52 13.06 2.89
N LEU A 129 20.11 12.16 3.67
CA LEU A 129 19.37 11.16 4.46
C LEU A 129 18.34 11.78 5.43
N THR A 130 18.61 12.99 5.92
CA THR A 130 17.68 13.74 6.80
C THR A 130 16.50 14.35 6.05
N GLY A 131 16.53 14.36 4.71
CA GLY A 131 15.48 14.94 3.87
C GLY A 131 15.34 16.45 4.02
N ARG A 132 16.39 17.16 4.45
CA ARG A 132 16.39 18.61 4.65
C ARG A 132 16.10 19.37 3.36
N GLU A 133 16.64 18.88 2.26
CA GLU A 133 16.32 19.32 0.90
C GLU A 133 15.13 18.51 0.39
N THR A 134 14.01 19.16 0.15
CA THR A 134 12.74 18.46 -0.13
C THR A 134 12.31 18.55 -1.59
N GLY A 135 13.10 19.13 -2.48
CA GLY A 135 12.72 19.36 -3.89
C GLY A 135 11.49 20.28 -4.03
N THR A 136 11.16 21.03 -2.99
CA THR A 136 10.00 21.92 -2.95
C THR A 136 10.44 23.35 -3.26
N GLY A 137 10.01 23.88 -4.40
CA GLY A 137 10.34 25.24 -4.83
C GLY A 137 9.71 26.32 -3.95
N GLU A 138 10.21 27.55 -4.07
CA GLU A 138 9.86 28.67 -3.18
C GLU A 138 8.37 29.01 -3.16
N ALA A 139 7.66 28.88 -4.28
CA ALA A 139 6.20 29.06 -4.33
C ALA A 139 5.43 28.12 -3.36
N ASN A 140 6.05 27.03 -2.92
CA ASN A 140 5.51 26.06 -1.97
C ASN A 140 6.31 25.99 -0.65
N ALA A 141 7.09 27.03 -0.32
CA ALA A 141 7.94 27.10 0.87
C ALA A 141 7.21 26.72 2.17
N HIS A 142 5.94 27.10 2.30
CA HIS A 142 5.08 26.79 3.45
C HIS A 142 4.89 25.29 3.70
N ARG A 143 5.18 24.41 2.71
CA ARG A 143 5.03 22.95 2.81
C ARG A 143 6.30 22.24 3.29
N ARG A 144 7.46 22.91 3.28
CA ARG A 144 8.77 22.31 3.58
C ARG A 144 8.81 21.57 4.92
N ARG A 145 8.13 22.07 5.95
CA ARG A 145 8.08 21.41 7.26
C ARG A 145 7.38 20.05 7.20
N VAL A 146 6.26 19.98 6.50
CA VAL A 146 5.52 18.71 6.29
C VAL A 146 6.35 17.75 5.46
N ASP A 147 7.01 18.25 4.40
CA ASP A 147 7.82 17.40 3.52
C ASP A 147 9.04 16.81 4.24
N ARG A 148 9.70 17.58 5.13
CA ARG A 148 10.81 17.08 5.97
C ARG A 148 10.35 15.98 6.92
N LEU A 149 9.21 16.18 7.58
CA LEU A 149 8.62 15.16 8.46
C LEU A 149 8.30 13.88 7.68
N ALA A 150 7.70 14.01 6.49
CA ALA A 150 7.40 12.87 5.63
C ALA A 150 8.67 12.15 5.15
N ASN A 151 9.70 12.89 4.73
CA ASN A 151 10.97 12.33 4.29
C ASN A 151 11.68 11.57 5.43
N ALA A 152 11.62 12.08 6.66
CA ALA A 152 12.21 11.41 7.83
C ALA A 152 11.62 10.02 8.13
N ALA A 153 10.39 9.74 7.66
CA ALA A 153 9.77 8.43 7.81
C ALA A 153 10.26 7.39 6.77
N ILE A 154 10.84 7.83 5.64
CA ILE A 154 11.22 6.94 4.53
C ILE A 154 12.30 5.90 4.92
N PRO A 155 13.37 6.25 5.67
CA PRO A 155 14.31 5.25 6.15
C PRO A 155 13.64 4.17 7.02
N VAL A 156 12.67 4.55 7.85
CA VAL A 156 11.91 3.60 8.68
C VAL A 156 11.06 2.66 7.80
N VAL A 157 10.42 3.18 6.75
CA VAL A 157 9.72 2.35 5.76
C VAL A 157 10.65 1.32 5.14
N PHE A 158 11.89 1.71 4.80
CA PHE A 158 12.88 0.76 4.27
C PHE A 158 13.26 -0.30 5.30
N THR A 159 13.47 0.08 6.56
CA THR A 159 13.73 -0.88 7.64
C THR A 159 12.57 -1.87 7.80
N TYR A 160 11.33 -1.40 7.86
CA TYR A 160 10.16 -2.28 7.95
C TYR A 160 10.03 -3.22 6.77
N LEU A 161 10.29 -2.72 5.55
CA LEU A 161 10.26 -3.53 4.35
C LEU A 161 11.32 -4.64 4.40
N LEU A 162 12.57 -4.30 4.75
CA LEU A 162 13.67 -5.28 4.81
C LEU A 162 13.46 -6.30 5.92
N VAL A 163 13.11 -5.87 7.13
CA VAL A 163 12.84 -6.78 8.25
C VAL A 163 11.66 -7.69 7.94
N GLY A 164 10.53 -7.12 7.49
CA GLY A 164 9.34 -7.90 7.13
C GLY A 164 9.60 -8.88 5.97
N SER A 165 10.51 -8.56 5.06
CA SER A 165 10.89 -9.43 3.93
C SER A 165 11.94 -10.48 4.30
N ALA A 166 12.78 -10.22 5.32
CA ALA A 166 13.78 -11.17 5.81
C ALA A 166 13.16 -12.28 6.67
N LEU A 167 12.07 -12.00 7.39
CA LEU A 167 11.45 -12.97 8.30
C LEU A 167 10.96 -14.25 7.59
N PRO A 168 10.22 -14.21 6.45
CA PRO A 168 9.87 -15.42 5.72
C PRO A 168 11.09 -16.20 5.20
N LEU A 169 12.17 -15.50 4.85
CA LEU A 169 13.41 -16.13 4.41
C LEU A 169 14.11 -16.84 5.57
N ALA A 170 14.19 -16.21 6.75
CA ALA A 170 14.73 -16.81 7.95
C ALA A 170 13.99 -18.10 8.33
N VAL A 171 12.65 -18.09 8.26
CA VAL A 171 11.81 -19.27 8.46
C VAL A 171 12.13 -20.36 7.41
N ALA A 172 12.24 -19.99 6.13
CA ALA A 172 12.56 -20.94 5.07
C ALA A 172 13.97 -21.56 5.21
N LEU A 173 14.89 -20.88 5.90
CA LEU A 173 16.24 -21.34 6.21
C LEU A 173 16.34 -22.06 7.57
N GLY A 174 15.25 -22.17 8.33
CA GLY A 174 15.24 -22.81 9.64
C GLY A 174 15.99 -22.04 10.74
N LEU A 175 16.08 -20.71 10.63
CA LEU A 175 16.75 -19.87 11.63
C LEU A 175 15.80 -19.55 12.79
N GLU A 176 15.97 -20.25 13.92
CA GLU A 176 15.22 -20.06 15.17
C GLU A 176 16.14 -19.63 16.33
N PRO A 177 15.64 -18.86 17.32
CA PRO A 177 14.29 -18.31 17.42
C PRO A 177 14.11 -16.97 16.67
N SER A 178 12.96 -16.79 16.01
CA SER A 178 12.58 -15.48 15.46
C SER A 178 11.99 -14.55 16.55
N PRO A 179 12.42 -13.27 16.64
CA PRO A 179 11.85 -12.31 17.58
C PRO A 179 10.42 -11.88 17.22
N VAL A 180 9.95 -12.21 16.01
CA VAL A 180 8.60 -11.88 15.52
C VAL A 180 7.92 -13.18 15.07
N PRO A 181 6.71 -13.50 15.58
CA PRO A 181 5.98 -14.68 15.16
C PRO A 181 5.66 -14.67 13.65
N PRO A 182 5.70 -15.81 12.96
CA PRO A 182 5.33 -15.88 11.56
C PRO A 182 3.85 -15.53 11.34
N GLY A 183 3.51 -15.15 10.11
CA GLY A 183 2.13 -14.91 9.70
C GLY A 183 1.66 -13.47 9.96
N PRO A 184 0.59 -13.24 10.76
CA PRO A 184 0.00 -11.90 10.90
C PRO A 184 0.94 -10.83 11.45
N ALA A 185 1.88 -11.16 12.34
CA ALA A 185 2.83 -10.19 12.89
C ALA A 185 3.81 -9.69 11.81
N THR A 186 4.41 -10.61 11.03
CA THR A 186 5.20 -10.26 9.83
C THR A 186 4.38 -9.42 8.84
N THR A 187 3.11 -9.78 8.64
CA THR A 187 2.22 -9.03 7.75
C THR A 187 1.94 -7.62 8.28
N HIS A 188 1.88 -7.40 9.60
CA HIS A 188 1.76 -6.04 10.16
C HIS A 188 3.00 -5.19 9.89
N LEU A 189 4.22 -5.75 9.99
CA LEU A 189 5.45 -5.03 9.62
C LEU A 189 5.41 -4.59 8.15
N LEU A 190 5.02 -5.49 7.25
CA LEU A 190 4.94 -5.19 5.82
C LEU A 190 3.77 -4.24 5.49
N ALA A 191 2.55 -4.59 5.86
CA ALA A 191 1.35 -3.87 5.45
C ALA A 191 1.14 -2.56 6.23
N ALA A 192 1.35 -2.55 7.55
CA ALA A 192 1.20 -1.34 8.36
C ALA A 192 2.54 -0.57 8.45
N GLY A 193 3.63 -1.25 8.79
CA GLY A 193 4.95 -0.65 9.00
C GLY A 193 5.59 -0.09 7.73
N ALA A 194 5.51 -0.80 6.61
CA ALA A 194 6.04 -0.31 5.34
C ALA A 194 4.95 0.36 4.49
N ALA A 195 3.93 -0.38 4.04
CA ALA A 195 2.93 0.18 3.10
C ALA A 195 2.05 1.28 3.72
N GLY A 196 1.51 1.06 4.92
CA GLY A 196 0.68 2.04 5.64
C GLY A 196 1.46 3.32 5.99
N LEU A 197 2.66 3.17 6.56
CA LEU A 197 3.54 4.31 6.83
C LEU A 197 3.92 5.08 5.56
N LEU A 198 4.16 4.38 4.45
CA LEU A 198 4.39 5.03 3.15
C LEU A 198 3.14 5.78 2.68
N VAL A 199 1.94 5.21 2.84
CA VAL A 199 0.68 5.92 2.57
C VAL A 199 0.59 7.21 3.38
N PHE A 200 0.95 7.19 4.66
CA PHE A 200 0.97 8.40 5.49
C PHE A 200 2.01 9.42 4.98
N ALA A 201 3.28 9.01 4.86
CA ALA A 201 4.38 9.90 4.47
C ALA A 201 4.17 10.49 3.07
N VAL A 202 3.91 9.64 2.08
CA VAL A 202 3.68 10.07 0.70
C VAL A 202 2.34 10.79 0.57
N GLY A 203 1.30 10.36 1.29
CA GLY A 203 -0.02 10.99 1.29
C GLY A 203 0.02 12.43 1.80
N PHE A 204 0.67 12.68 2.94
CA PHE A 204 0.87 14.04 3.47
C PHE A 204 1.69 14.96 2.58
N ARG A 205 2.43 14.38 1.64
CA ARG A 205 3.18 15.13 0.66
C ARG A 205 2.39 15.37 -0.65
N LEU A 206 1.79 14.33 -1.22
CA LEU A 206 1.09 14.39 -2.50
C LEU A 206 -0.28 15.03 -2.38
N LEU A 207 -1.10 14.60 -1.43
CA LEU A 207 -2.52 14.93 -1.40
C LEU A 207 -2.77 16.43 -1.17
N PRO A 208 -2.03 17.10 -0.26
CA PRO A 208 -2.09 18.56 -0.16
C PRO A 208 -1.80 19.27 -1.49
N ARG A 209 -0.91 18.73 -2.34
CA ARG A 209 -0.55 19.34 -3.63
C ARG A 209 -1.62 19.08 -4.68
N LEU A 210 -2.14 17.85 -4.73
CA LEU A 210 -3.21 17.46 -5.66
C LEU A 210 -4.54 18.18 -5.37
N LEU A 211 -4.81 18.45 -4.10
CA LEU A 211 -6.02 19.11 -3.63
C LEU A 211 -5.83 20.63 -3.44
N VAL A 212 -4.59 21.13 -3.55
CA VAL A 212 -4.26 22.56 -3.41
C VAL A 212 -4.69 23.10 -2.02
N VAL A 213 -4.55 22.28 -0.99
CA VAL A 213 -4.87 22.64 0.40
C VAL A 213 -3.63 22.42 1.28
N SER A 214 -3.43 23.25 2.30
CA SER A 214 -2.35 23.10 3.29
C SER A 214 -2.77 22.20 4.45
N ILE A 215 -1.81 21.49 5.06
CA ILE A 215 -2.05 20.65 6.25
C ILE A 215 -1.22 21.14 7.43
N ARG A 216 -1.78 21.00 8.65
CA ARG A 216 -1.10 21.37 9.89
C ARG A 216 0.08 20.42 10.17
N PRO A 217 1.32 20.92 10.31
CA PRO A 217 2.49 20.06 10.55
C PRO A 217 2.43 19.26 11.85
N SER A 218 1.72 19.75 12.88
CA SER A 218 1.55 19.02 14.14
C SER A 218 0.79 17.71 13.97
N LEU A 219 -0.31 17.73 13.20
CA LEU A 219 -1.08 16.53 12.89
C LEU A 219 -0.22 15.51 12.13
N VAL A 220 0.56 15.98 11.15
CA VAL A 220 1.50 15.14 10.39
C VAL A 220 2.53 14.49 11.33
N GLY A 221 3.11 15.28 12.24
CA GLY A 221 4.09 14.78 13.22
C GLY A 221 3.51 13.67 14.11
N VAL A 222 2.29 13.88 14.65
CA VAL A 222 1.60 12.87 15.49
C VAL A 222 1.32 11.59 14.71
N VAL A 223 0.77 11.70 13.49
CA VAL A 223 0.42 10.53 12.68
C VAL A 223 1.66 9.75 12.27
N LEU A 224 2.73 10.44 11.83
CA LEU A 224 3.97 9.76 11.43
C LEU A 224 4.69 9.13 12.61
N PHE A 225 4.76 9.80 13.76
CA PHE A 225 5.35 9.20 14.96
C PHE A 225 4.59 7.93 15.35
N ALA A 226 3.27 8.01 15.46
CA ALA A 226 2.43 6.88 15.83
C ALA A 226 2.49 5.74 14.81
N GLY A 227 2.55 6.07 13.50
CA GLY A 227 2.70 5.10 12.41
C GLY A 227 4.09 4.49 12.31
N VAL A 228 5.13 5.17 12.80
CA VAL A 228 6.48 4.62 12.94
C VAL A 228 6.53 3.63 14.10
N THR A 229 5.89 3.91 15.23
CA THR A 229 6.04 3.10 16.45
C THR A 229 5.02 1.96 16.56
N GLY A 230 3.78 2.19 16.14
CA GLY A 230 2.67 1.24 16.30
C GLY A 230 2.94 -0.14 15.70
N PRO A 231 3.38 -0.25 14.42
CA PRO A 231 3.62 -1.53 13.76
C PRO A 231 4.70 -2.39 14.42
N ALA A 232 5.80 -1.79 14.90
CA ALA A 232 6.84 -2.51 15.62
C ALA A 232 6.30 -3.11 16.93
N LEU A 233 5.60 -2.31 17.74
CA LEU A 233 5.04 -2.79 19.01
C LEU A 233 4.00 -3.90 18.79
N LEU A 234 3.15 -3.75 17.77
CA LEU A 234 2.18 -4.79 17.37
C LEU A 234 2.87 -6.08 16.94
N ALA A 235 4.00 -6.00 16.24
CA ALA A 235 4.70 -7.18 15.74
C ALA A 235 5.48 -7.92 16.82
N VAL A 236 6.14 -7.19 17.73
CA VAL A 236 6.98 -7.76 18.80
C VAL A 236 6.13 -8.46 19.86
N ASP A 237 5.00 -7.88 20.24
CA ASP A 237 4.10 -8.42 21.26
C ASP A 237 2.76 -8.86 20.63
N PHE A 238 2.80 -9.54 19.48
CA PHE A 238 1.58 -9.82 18.73
C PHE A 238 0.59 -10.67 19.53
N ARG A 239 -0.62 -10.12 19.77
CA ARG A 239 -1.66 -10.67 20.68
C ARG A 239 -1.20 -10.84 22.14
N GLY A 240 -0.13 -10.17 22.53
CA GLY A 240 0.36 -10.13 23.89
C GLY A 240 -0.37 -9.13 24.78
N GLY A 241 0.35 -8.60 25.76
CA GLY A 241 -0.20 -7.82 26.86
C GLY A 241 -0.22 -6.31 26.58
N SER A 242 0.62 -5.59 27.33
CA SER A 242 0.62 -4.12 27.36
C SER A 242 1.22 -3.50 26.10
N LEU A 243 2.27 -4.09 25.53
CA LEU A 243 2.93 -3.56 24.32
C LEU A 243 2.01 -3.72 23.11
N PHE A 244 1.27 -4.83 22.99
CA PHE A 244 0.25 -5.00 21.96
C PHE A 244 -0.81 -3.90 22.01
N ARG A 245 -1.35 -3.63 23.20
CA ARG A 245 -2.37 -2.60 23.42
C ARG A 245 -1.87 -1.19 23.12
N LEU A 246 -0.64 -0.87 23.54
CA LEU A 246 0.00 0.40 23.21
C LEU A 246 0.21 0.52 21.70
N GLY A 247 0.71 -0.53 21.05
CA GLY A 247 0.87 -0.60 19.60
C GLY A 247 -0.44 -0.40 18.86
N ALA A 248 -1.52 -1.02 19.31
CA ALA A 248 -2.86 -0.87 18.76
C ALA A 248 -3.39 0.56 18.91
N ALA A 249 -3.20 1.18 20.08
CA ALA A 249 -3.58 2.57 20.33
C ALA A 249 -2.81 3.54 19.41
N LEU A 250 -1.48 3.38 19.28
CA LEU A 250 -0.65 4.20 18.40
C LEU A 250 -1.03 4.00 16.93
N GLN A 251 -1.24 2.75 16.49
CA GLN A 251 -1.69 2.48 15.14
C GLN A 251 -3.07 3.09 14.84
N ALA A 252 -3.99 3.05 15.81
CA ALA A 252 -5.29 3.70 15.70
C ALA A 252 -5.17 5.23 15.59
N ILE A 253 -4.30 5.86 16.39
CA ILE A 253 -4.00 7.30 16.28
C ILE A 253 -3.49 7.65 14.88
N ALA A 254 -2.60 6.84 14.32
CA ALA A 254 -2.07 7.07 12.98
C ALA A 254 -3.17 6.99 11.91
N LEU A 255 -3.98 5.92 11.94
CA LEU A 255 -5.08 5.70 10.99
C LEU A 255 -6.17 6.77 11.10
N LEU A 256 -6.64 7.08 12.31
CA LEU A 256 -7.68 8.08 12.55
C LEU A 256 -7.18 9.49 12.25
N GLY A 257 -5.96 9.82 12.65
CA GLY A 257 -5.37 11.12 12.35
C GLY A 257 -5.17 11.34 10.85
N PHE A 258 -4.77 10.29 10.11
CA PHE A 258 -4.73 10.34 8.65
C PHE A 258 -6.14 10.48 8.06
N ALA A 259 -7.13 9.73 8.55
CA ALA A 259 -8.51 9.83 8.06
C ALA A 259 -9.09 11.25 8.26
N VAL A 260 -8.86 11.86 9.43
CA VAL A 260 -9.25 13.25 9.72
C VAL A 260 -8.55 14.23 8.77
N ALA A 261 -7.25 14.04 8.52
CA ALA A 261 -6.52 14.88 7.57
C ALA A 261 -7.10 14.79 6.15
N ILE A 262 -7.43 13.58 5.68
CA ILE A 262 -8.05 13.39 4.36
C ILE A 262 -9.42 14.05 4.29
N ALA A 263 -10.27 13.83 5.30
CA ALA A 263 -11.61 14.44 5.35
C ALA A 263 -11.52 15.97 5.30
N ASP A 264 -10.59 16.57 6.06
CA ASP A 264 -10.38 18.01 6.06
C ASP A 264 -9.82 18.54 4.72
N LEU A 265 -8.85 17.84 4.12
CA LEU A 265 -8.31 18.19 2.80
C LEU A 265 -9.41 18.15 1.72
N VAL A 266 -10.23 17.10 1.69
CA VAL A 266 -11.32 16.94 0.71
C VAL A 266 -12.41 18.00 0.94
N ARG A 267 -12.77 18.28 2.19
CA ARG A 267 -13.79 19.29 2.53
C ARG A 267 -13.39 20.70 2.10
N ARG A 268 -12.10 21.05 2.21
CA ARG A 268 -11.56 22.38 1.88
C ARG A 268 -11.13 22.52 0.42
N SER A 269 -11.17 21.45 -0.37
CA SER A 269 -10.67 21.44 -1.75
C SER A 269 -11.79 21.60 -2.76
N ASP A 270 -11.66 22.59 -3.64
CA ASP A 270 -12.54 22.74 -4.82
C ASP A 270 -12.14 21.77 -5.95
N ARG A 271 -10.96 21.14 -5.88
CA ARG A 271 -10.48 20.19 -6.87
C ARG A 271 -11.15 18.83 -6.69
N ARG A 272 -12.16 18.54 -7.51
CA ARG A 272 -12.86 17.25 -7.52
C ARG A 272 -12.53 16.42 -8.76
N ARG A 273 -11.46 15.61 -8.69
CA ARG A 273 -11.14 14.56 -9.69
C ARG A 273 -11.60 13.18 -9.24
N VAL A 274 -11.94 12.28 -10.17
CA VAL A 274 -12.52 10.95 -9.84
C VAL A 274 -11.81 10.17 -8.71
N GLY A 275 -10.47 10.29 -8.60
CA GLY A 275 -9.67 9.67 -7.53
C GLY A 275 -10.01 10.10 -6.09
N TRP A 276 -10.60 11.27 -5.86
CA TRP A 276 -10.89 11.75 -4.50
C TRP A 276 -11.88 10.86 -3.75
N ARG A 277 -12.84 10.24 -4.46
CA ARG A 277 -13.84 9.35 -3.85
C ARG A 277 -13.20 8.09 -3.27
N ALA A 278 -12.22 7.53 -3.99
CA ALA A 278 -11.47 6.38 -3.52
C ALA A 278 -10.64 6.75 -2.29
N ILE A 279 -10.00 7.92 -2.28
CA ILE A 279 -9.20 8.41 -1.14
C ILE A 279 -10.08 8.68 0.09
N LEU A 280 -11.27 9.26 -0.08
CA LEU A 280 -12.20 9.46 1.04
C LEU A 280 -12.74 8.12 1.58
N GLY A 281 -13.07 7.19 0.68
CA GLY A 281 -13.46 5.83 1.04
C GLY A 281 -12.34 5.08 1.78
N ALA A 282 -11.10 5.26 1.37
CA ALA A 282 -9.93 4.74 2.05
C ALA A 282 -9.78 5.28 3.48
N ALA A 283 -10.04 6.58 3.68
CA ALA A 283 -10.03 7.21 5.00
C ALA A 283 -11.12 6.64 5.92
N ALA A 284 -12.33 6.41 5.39
CA ALA A 284 -13.39 5.73 6.14
C ALA A 284 -12.97 4.30 6.52
N CYS A 285 -12.36 3.55 5.59
CA CYS A 285 -11.82 2.22 5.87
C CYS A 285 -10.71 2.25 6.93
N ALA A 286 -9.80 3.23 6.89
CA ALA A 286 -8.78 3.42 7.93
C ALA A 286 -9.38 3.58 9.32
N ALA A 287 -10.45 4.36 9.45
CA ALA A 287 -11.16 4.51 10.72
C ALA A 287 -11.76 3.17 11.19
N LEU A 288 -12.41 2.41 10.31
CA LEU A 288 -12.97 1.10 10.64
C LEU A 288 -11.87 0.08 11.02
N VAL A 289 -10.73 0.10 10.34
CA VAL A 289 -9.55 -0.73 10.67
C VAL A 289 -9.05 -0.39 12.08
N ALA A 290 -8.97 0.90 12.41
CA ALA A 290 -8.57 1.34 13.75
C ALA A 290 -9.54 0.85 14.83
N LEU A 291 -10.85 0.99 14.61
CA LEU A 291 -11.87 0.54 15.55
C LEU A 291 -11.82 -0.98 15.78
N LEU A 292 -11.72 -1.77 14.71
CA LEU A 292 -11.55 -3.22 14.82
C LEU A 292 -10.23 -3.60 15.51
N GLY A 293 -9.13 -2.91 15.18
CA GLY A 293 -7.83 -3.15 15.81
C GLY A 293 -7.85 -2.88 17.31
N LEU A 294 -8.52 -1.80 17.76
CA LEU A 294 -8.74 -1.53 19.17
C LEU A 294 -9.61 -2.60 19.82
N ALA A 295 -10.70 -3.04 19.17
CA ALA A 295 -11.52 -4.13 19.68
C ALA A 295 -10.68 -5.40 19.90
N PHE A 296 -9.78 -5.75 18.96
CA PHE A 296 -8.92 -6.92 19.10
C PHE A 296 -7.90 -6.82 20.24
N ALA A 297 -7.47 -5.60 20.58
CA ALA A 297 -6.46 -5.37 21.61
C ALA A 297 -7.06 -5.27 23.02
N PHE A 298 -8.29 -4.77 23.14
CA PHE A 298 -8.90 -4.43 24.42
C PHE A 298 -10.11 -5.29 24.80
N ALA A 299 -10.81 -5.88 23.83
CA ALA A 299 -11.95 -6.75 24.14
C ALA A 299 -11.47 -8.16 24.51
N PRO A 300 -12.19 -8.89 25.39
CA PRO A 300 -11.94 -10.30 25.63
C PRO A 300 -11.98 -11.09 24.32
N ALA A 301 -11.03 -12.00 24.10
CA ALA A 301 -10.94 -12.78 22.85
C ALA A 301 -12.24 -13.54 22.51
N SER A 302 -12.99 -13.99 23.53
CA SER A 302 -14.29 -14.66 23.38
C SER A 302 -15.40 -13.77 22.82
N SER A 303 -15.23 -12.45 22.87
CA SER A 303 -16.23 -11.48 22.40
C SER A 303 -16.02 -11.05 20.94
N VAL A 304 -14.87 -11.40 20.35
CA VAL A 304 -14.54 -11.01 18.97
C VAL A 304 -14.86 -12.17 18.02
N PRO A 305 -15.84 -12.02 17.12
CA PRO A 305 -16.17 -13.09 16.19
C PRO A 305 -15.03 -13.31 15.17
N PRO A 306 -14.78 -14.55 14.71
CA PRO A 306 -13.72 -14.83 13.74
C PRO A 306 -13.81 -14.01 12.45
N THR A 307 -15.04 -13.71 12.00
CA THR A 307 -15.34 -12.87 10.83
C THR A 307 -14.80 -11.45 10.95
N ALA A 308 -14.62 -10.93 12.16
CA ALA A 308 -14.02 -9.62 12.38
C ALA A 308 -12.56 -9.56 11.88
N PHE A 309 -11.79 -10.65 11.99
CA PHE A 309 -10.43 -10.70 11.46
C PHE A 309 -10.39 -10.67 9.94
N ASP A 310 -11.37 -11.29 9.26
CA ASP A 310 -11.52 -11.19 7.80
C ASP A 310 -11.92 -9.76 7.40
N ALA A 311 -12.89 -9.17 8.09
CA ALA A 311 -13.31 -7.79 7.88
C ALA A 311 -12.13 -6.83 8.05
N HIS A 312 -11.35 -6.96 9.12
CA HIS A 312 -10.16 -6.15 9.35
C HIS A 312 -9.14 -6.28 8.22
N TYR A 313 -8.84 -7.51 7.78
CA TYR A 313 -7.95 -7.77 6.67
C TYR A 313 -8.42 -7.09 5.37
N ARG A 314 -9.70 -7.26 5.02
CA ARG A 314 -10.29 -6.71 3.79
C ARG A 314 -10.35 -5.19 3.83
N LEU A 315 -10.73 -4.61 4.97
CA LEU A 315 -10.72 -3.16 5.19
C LEU A 315 -9.31 -2.58 5.18
N ALA A 316 -8.31 -3.26 5.73
CA ALA A 316 -6.93 -2.77 5.77
C ALA A 316 -6.28 -2.78 4.39
N ILE A 317 -6.29 -3.93 3.70
CA ILE A 317 -5.58 -4.09 2.44
C ILE A 317 -6.40 -3.55 1.27
N GLY A 318 -7.68 -3.91 1.19
CA GLY A 318 -8.54 -3.56 0.05
C GLY A 318 -9.12 -2.16 0.20
N GLY A 319 -9.59 -1.84 1.41
CA GLY A 319 -10.15 -0.55 1.76
C GLY A 319 -9.09 0.54 1.88
N PHE A 320 -8.36 0.57 2.99
CA PHE A 320 -7.46 1.66 3.32
C PHE A 320 -6.29 1.76 2.32
N VAL A 321 -5.43 0.76 2.25
CA VAL A 321 -4.24 0.85 1.39
C VAL A 321 -4.63 0.79 -0.08
N GLY A 322 -5.48 -0.17 -0.45
CA GLY A 322 -5.89 -0.41 -1.83
C GLY A 322 -6.65 0.76 -2.46
N LEU A 323 -7.68 1.31 -1.81
CA LEU A 323 -8.40 2.46 -2.37
C LEU A 323 -7.56 3.74 -2.37
N THR A 324 -6.62 3.89 -1.41
CA THR A 324 -5.64 4.99 -1.48
C THR A 324 -4.80 4.88 -2.75
N ILE A 325 -4.28 3.69 -3.04
CA ILE A 325 -3.51 3.42 -4.27
C ILE A 325 -4.36 3.67 -5.51
N VAL A 326 -5.59 3.15 -5.59
CA VAL A 326 -6.50 3.36 -6.73
C VAL A 326 -6.73 4.86 -6.96
N GLY A 327 -7.07 5.59 -5.90
CA GLY A 327 -7.34 7.02 -5.98
C GLY A 327 -6.13 7.83 -6.42
N VAL A 328 -4.97 7.61 -5.79
CA VAL A 328 -3.70 8.27 -6.17
C VAL A 328 -3.28 7.90 -7.59
N THR A 329 -3.51 6.65 -8.01
CA THR A 329 -3.18 6.21 -9.36
C THR A 329 -4.02 6.96 -10.41
N TYR A 330 -5.31 7.21 -10.15
CA TYR A 330 -6.12 8.09 -11.01
C TYR A 330 -5.69 9.56 -11.01
N HIS A 331 -4.95 10.03 -10.00
CA HIS A 331 -4.30 11.33 -10.06
C HIS A 331 -3.05 11.33 -10.95
N PHE A 332 -2.25 10.25 -10.91
CA PHE A 332 -1.07 10.11 -11.76
C PHE A 332 -1.38 9.79 -13.22
N TYR A 333 -2.46 9.06 -13.46
CA TYR A 333 -2.92 8.64 -14.78
C TYR A 333 -4.41 9.03 -14.91
N PRO A 334 -4.69 10.32 -15.19
CA PRO A 334 -6.06 10.83 -15.24
C PRO A 334 -6.89 10.11 -16.30
N PRO A 335 -8.05 9.53 -15.97
CA PRO A 335 -8.85 8.77 -16.94
C PRO A 335 -9.33 9.59 -18.14
N ALA A 336 -9.55 10.89 -17.96
CA ALA A 336 -9.95 11.81 -19.03
C ALA A 336 -8.97 11.94 -20.21
N ILE A 337 -7.74 11.41 -20.11
CA ILE A 337 -6.78 11.43 -21.23
C ILE A 337 -6.90 10.23 -22.16
N ALA A 338 -7.68 9.22 -21.79
CA ALA A 338 -7.90 8.05 -22.63
C ALA A 338 -8.71 8.43 -23.86
N SER A 339 -8.27 7.99 -25.03
CA SER A 339 -8.94 8.20 -26.32
C SER A 339 -9.91 7.07 -26.69
N THR A 340 -9.76 5.90 -26.06
CA THR A 340 -10.63 4.74 -26.28
C THR A 340 -12.08 4.99 -25.82
N ALA A 341 -13.04 4.75 -26.71
CA ALA A 341 -14.47 4.89 -26.42
C ALA A 341 -14.89 4.03 -25.20
N GLY A 342 -15.66 4.63 -24.29
CA GLY A 342 -16.12 3.95 -23.08
C GLY A 342 -15.09 3.86 -21.95
N ILE A 343 -13.86 4.33 -22.15
CA ILE A 343 -12.84 4.44 -21.09
C ILE A 343 -12.66 5.91 -20.73
N GLY A 344 -12.85 6.24 -19.45
CA GLY A 344 -12.71 7.62 -18.97
C GLY A 344 -13.23 7.80 -17.54
N ASP A 345 -13.54 9.05 -17.17
CA ASP A 345 -13.96 9.40 -15.80
C ASP A 345 -15.24 8.69 -15.34
N ARG A 346 -16.15 8.33 -16.25
CA ARG A 346 -17.34 7.54 -15.91
C ARG A 346 -16.96 6.12 -15.48
N THR A 347 -16.11 5.45 -16.24
CA THR A 347 -15.66 4.07 -15.96
C THR A 347 -14.79 4.03 -14.71
N ALA A 348 -13.95 5.03 -14.50
CA ALA A 348 -13.22 5.21 -13.26
C ALA A 348 -14.12 5.51 -12.04
N ARG A 349 -15.27 6.18 -12.23
CA ARG A 349 -16.26 6.31 -11.14
C ARG A 349 -16.92 4.98 -10.83
N TRP A 350 -17.29 4.21 -11.86
CA TRP A 350 -17.89 2.89 -11.67
C TRP A 350 -16.94 1.92 -10.99
N SER A 351 -15.66 1.91 -11.33
CA SER A 351 -14.66 1.08 -10.65
C SER A 351 -14.61 1.39 -9.14
N VAL A 352 -14.52 2.67 -8.77
CA VAL A 352 -14.47 3.11 -7.36
C VAL A 352 -15.76 2.78 -6.63
N THR A 353 -16.92 3.03 -7.23
CA THR A 353 -18.22 2.70 -6.64
C THR A 353 -18.36 1.19 -6.42
N ALA A 354 -17.96 0.38 -7.40
CA ALA A 354 -18.00 -1.08 -7.30
C ALA A 354 -17.02 -1.60 -6.23
N LEU A 355 -15.80 -1.07 -6.15
CA LEU A 355 -14.85 -1.44 -5.09
C LEU A 355 -15.37 -1.08 -3.69
N LEU A 356 -15.91 0.12 -3.51
CA LEU A 356 -16.45 0.57 -2.22
C LEU A 356 -17.71 -0.18 -1.82
N GLY A 357 -18.68 -0.28 -2.74
CA GLY A 357 -19.93 -1.01 -2.52
C GLY A 357 -19.67 -2.50 -2.29
N GLY A 358 -18.76 -3.08 -3.07
CA GLY A 358 -18.36 -4.47 -2.93
C GLY A 358 -17.73 -4.77 -1.57
N LEU A 359 -16.79 -3.94 -1.13
CA LEU A 359 -16.17 -4.07 0.19
C LEU A 359 -17.20 -3.86 1.32
N ALA A 360 -18.09 -2.87 1.19
CA ALA A 360 -19.12 -2.60 2.19
C ALA A 360 -20.10 -3.77 2.33
N LEU A 361 -20.55 -4.36 1.21
CA LEU A 361 -21.40 -5.55 1.20
C LEU A 361 -20.66 -6.77 1.78
N GLU A 362 -19.40 -6.97 1.42
CA GLU A 362 -18.58 -8.07 1.92
C GLU A 362 -18.43 -7.99 3.44
N VAL A 363 -18.01 -6.83 3.95
CA VAL A 363 -17.77 -6.61 5.39
C VAL A 363 -19.08 -6.62 6.16
N GLY A 364 -20.09 -5.86 5.73
CA GLY A 364 -21.39 -5.80 6.38
C GLY A 364 -22.10 -7.15 6.40
N GLY A 365 -22.09 -7.86 5.28
CA GLY A 365 -22.62 -9.22 5.17
C GLY A 365 -21.90 -10.22 6.08
N SER A 366 -20.58 -10.10 6.21
CA SER A 366 -19.78 -10.98 7.08
C SER A 366 -20.07 -10.75 8.56
N LEU A 367 -20.23 -9.49 8.97
CA LEU A 367 -20.56 -9.12 10.36
C LEU A 367 -22.02 -9.42 10.72
N ALA A 368 -22.93 -9.36 9.75
CA ALA A 368 -24.35 -9.70 9.92
C ALA A 368 -24.68 -11.17 9.62
N SER A 369 -23.68 -12.02 9.36
CA SER A 369 -23.85 -13.43 8.98
C SER A 369 -24.75 -13.66 7.75
N ALA A 370 -24.79 -12.70 6.81
CA ALA A 370 -25.58 -12.75 5.58
C ALA A 370 -24.71 -13.19 4.38
N SER A 371 -24.55 -14.50 4.21
CA SER A 371 -23.70 -15.12 3.16
C SER A 371 -23.94 -14.59 1.73
N PRO A 372 -25.20 -14.38 1.25
CA PRO A 372 -25.44 -13.84 -0.08
C PRO A 372 -24.81 -12.46 -0.31
N LEU A 373 -24.82 -11.59 0.71
CA LEU A 373 -24.21 -10.25 0.64
C LEU A 373 -22.67 -10.35 0.53
N VAL A 374 -22.07 -11.32 1.22
CA VAL A 374 -20.62 -11.58 1.14
C VAL A 374 -20.22 -11.97 -0.28
N GLY A 375 -20.94 -12.92 -0.89
CA GLY A 375 -20.68 -13.36 -2.26
C GLY A 375 -20.86 -12.23 -3.27
N ALA A 376 -21.97 -11.49 -3.19
CA ALA A 376 -22.24 -10.35 -4.05
C ALA A 376 -21.17 -9.25 -3.90
N GLY A 377 -20.75 -8.95 -2.67
CA GLY A 377 -19.74 -7.94 -2.38
C GLY A 377 -18.37 -8.28 -2.97
N ARG A 378 -17.97 -9.55 -2.89
CA ARG A 378 -16.70 -10.02 -3.47
C ARG A 378 -16.69 -9.92 -4.99
N TRP A 379 -17.74 -10.38 -5.68
CA TRP A 379 -17.81 -10.27 -7.14
C TRP A 379 -17.97 -8.83 -7.63
N LEU A 380 -18.65 -7.97 -6.87
CA LEU A 380 -18.70 -6.55 -7.16
C LEU A 380 -17.30 -5.90 -7.01
N SER A 381 -16.49 -6.35 -6.06
CA SER A 381 -15.09 -5.92 -5.92
C SER A 381 -14.22 -6.40 -7.09
N VAL A 382 -14.46 -7.62 -7.61
CA VAL A 382 -13.82 -8.12 -8.84
C VAL A 382 -14.16 -7.21 -10.03
N LEU A 383 -15.43 -6.90 -10.24
CA LEU A 383 -15.87 -5.97 -11.29
C LEU A 383 -15.16 -4.62 -11.15
N GLY A 384 -15.12 -4.07 -9.95
CA GLY A 384 -14.43 -2.81 -9.67
C GLY A 384 -12.93 -2.86 -10.01
N ALA A 385 -12.24 -3.94 -9.66
CA ALA A 385 -10.83 -4.14 -9.99
C ALA A 385 -10.59 -4.31 -11.50
N VAL A 386 -11.46 -5.03 -12.22
CA VAL A 386 -11.38 -5.18 -13.67
C VAL A 386 -11.60 -3.84 -14.38
N LEU A 387 -12.58 -3.04 -13.96
CA LEU A 387 -12.80 -1.70 -14.51
C LEU A 387 -11.61 -0.77 -14.23
N TYR A 388 -11.01 -0.86 -13.04
CA TYR A 388 -9.78 -0.15 -12.71
C TYR A 388 -8.62 -0.55 -13.63
N ALA A 389 -8.44 -1.86 -13.85
CA ALA A 389 -7.42 -2.39 -14.73
C ALA A 389 -7.62 -1.97 -16.19
N ALA A 390 -8.85 -2.05 -16.69
CA ALA A 390 -9.21 -1.62 -18.04
C ALA A 390 -8.81 -0.15 -18.27
N VAL A 391 -9.20 0.76 -17.36
CA VAL A 391 -8.84 2.18 -17.49
C VAL A 391 -7.32 2.39 -17.54
N LEU A 392 -6.58 1.75 -16.63
CA LEU A 392 -5.14 1.99 -16.49
C LEU A 392 -4.32 1.34 -17.60
N TRP A 393 -4.63 0.10 -17.97
CA TRP A 393 -3.94 -0.58 -19.06
C TRP A 393 -4.21 0.11 -20.40
N THR A 394 -5.43 0.61 -20.65
CA THR A 394 -5.71 1.44 -21.82
C THR A 394 -4.81 2.68 -21.86
N ILE A 395 -4.72 3.44 -20.76
CA ILE A 395 -3.84 4.63 -20.70
C ILE A 395 -2.37 4.24 -20.94
N PHE A 396 -1.91 3.10 -20.44
CA PHE A 396 -0.53 2.65 -20.65
C PHE A 396 -0.26 2.23 -22.09
N LEU A 397 -1.21 1.56 -22.74
CA LEU A 397 -1.12 1.15 -24.14
C LEU A 397 -1.13 2.37 -25.07
N GLU A 398 -2.00 3.35 -24.81
CA GLU A 398 -2.07 4.58 -25.62
C GLU A 398 -0.81 5.44 -25.51
N ARG A 399 -0.09 5.40 -24.37
CA ARG A 399 1.20 6.09 -24.17
C ARG A 399 2.43 5.30 -24.66
N ALA A 400 2.25 4.03 -25.00
CA ALA A 400 3.32 3.19 -25.52
C ALA A 400 3.38 3.21 -27.06
N LYS A 401 2.29 3.63 -27.70
CA LYS A 401 2.25 4.09 -29.09
C LYS A 401 2.89 5.47 -29.17
#